data_AF-A0A560EHR7-F1
#
_entry.id   AF-A0A560EHR7-F1
#
_cell.length_a   1.000
_cell.length_b   1.000
_cell.length_c   1.000
_cell.angle_alpha   90.00
_cell.angle_beta   90.00
_cell.angle_gamma   90.00
#
_symmetry.space_group_name_H-M   'P 1'
#
loop_
_entity.id
_entity.type
_entity.pdbx_description
1 polymer ?
#
loop_
_entity_poly.entity_id
_entity_poly.type
_entity_poly.pdbx_seq_one_letter_code
_entity_poly.pdbx_strand_id
1 'polypeptide(L)'
;MRVKLDARAVLAGIWSLAAVAAPVTAVLVLPVEARAEKAVAMPGPPCDPDNAAQVRLRLSVTGMHSGKGNVTITIYPDDADHFLDGAYKVARQILPVVLPVTEACFVLPQAGRYAVALFHDENDNGHFDTTMLGIPAEGYGFSNNPTLYLGPPDLGKVRIPVQAGDNPVSVLMKYY
;
A
#
# COMPACT_ATOMS: atom_id res chain seq x y z
N MET A 1 76.78 -8.42 31.27
CA MET A 1 77.73 -7.60 32.05
C MET A 1 77.01 -6.31 32.42
N ARG A 2 76.92 -6.02 33.73
CA ARG A 2 76.12 -4.93 34.32
C ARG A 2 76.66 -3.55 33.96
N VAL A 3 75.79 -2.59 33.61
CA VAL A 3 75.96 -1.15 33.86
C VAL A 3 74.54 -0.54 33.91
N LYS A 4 73.95 -0.38 35.11
CA LYS A 4 73.89 0.83 35.96
C LYS A 4 73.06 1.98 35.36
N LEU A 5 71.93 2.25 36.03
CA LEU A 5 71.20 3.51 36.02
C LEU A 5 72.08 4.64 36.57
N ASP A 6 71.93 5.85 36.03
CA ASP A 6 72.20 7.10 36.73
C ASP A 6 71.07 8.11 36.49
N ALA A 7 70.66 8.73 37.59
CA ALA A 7 69.55 9.64 37.76
C ALA A 7 70.02 11.11 37.78
N ARG A 8 69.22 12.04 37.22
CA ARG A 8 69.07 13.46 37.66
C ARG A 8 67.72 13.97 37.13
N ALA A 9 66.64 14.04 37.90
CA ALA A 9 66.31 15.01 38.96
C ALA A 9 66.17 16.46 38.46
N VAL A 10 64.93 16.91 38.21
CA VAL A 10 64.50 18.31 38.40
C VAL A 10 63.05 18.34 38.89
N LEU A 11 62.91 18.58 40.20
CA LEU A 11 62.05 19.59 40.86
C LEU A 11 60.60 19.72 40.36
N ALA A 12 59.64 19.24 41.13
CA ALA A 12 58.98 19.96 42.24
C ALA A 12 57.92 20.96 41.76
N GLY A 13 56.66 20.55 41.93
CA GLY A 13 55.48 21.39 41.78
C GLY A 13 54.32 20.74 42.51
N ILE A 14 54.21 21.03 43.80
CA ILE A 14 53.05 20.70 44.63
C ILE A 14 51.87 21.50 44.07
N TRP A 15 50.85 20.82 43.57
CA TRP A 15 49.56 21.42 43.29
C TRP A 15 48.51 20.73 44.14
N SER A 16 47.93 21.53 45.03
CA SER A 16 46.86 21.19 45.94
C SER A 16 45.70 20.48 45.23
N LEU A 17 45.20 19.40 45.82
CA LEU A 17 43.95 18.76 45.42
C LEU A 17 42.79 19.75 45.62
N ALA A 18 42.18 20.20 44.51
CA ALA A 18 40.81 20.68 44.51
C ALA A 18 39.95 19.59 43.86
N ALA A 19 39.30 18.77 44.67
CA ALA A 19 38.29 17.84 44.21
C ALA A 19 37.05 18.64 43.79
N VAL A 20 36.91 18.91 42.49
CA VAL A 20 35.71 19.51 41.92
C VAL A 20 34.73 18.37 41.65
N ALA A 21 33.74 18.20 42.52
CA ALA A 21 32.62 17.31 42.29
C ALA A 21 31.75 17.90 41.16
N ALA A 22 31.84 17.32 39.96
CA ALA A 22 30.96 17.67 38.85
C ALA A 22 29.53 17.13 39.12
N PRO A 23 28.48 17.92 38.88
CA PRO A 23 27.11 17.42 38.98
C PRO A 23 26.84 16.44 37.85
N VAL A 24 26.51 15.19 38.17
CA VAL A 24 25.95 14.24 37.21
C VAL A 24 24.51 14.67 36.95
N THR A 25 24.28 15.44 35.90
CA THR A 25 22.94 15.76 35.42
C THR A 25 22.33 14.49 34.83
N ALA A 26 21.39 13.90 35.56
CA ALA A 26 20.54 12.83 35.04
C ALA A 26 19.64 13.41 33.94
N VAL A 27 19.97 13.12 32.67
CA VAL A 27 19.09 13.41 31.54
C VAL A 27 17.97 12.36 31.56
N LEU A 28 16.76 12.77 31.91
CA LEU A 28 15.56 11.94 31.75
C LEU A 28 15.32 11.75 30.26
N VAL A 29 15.60 10.55 29.74
CA VAL A 29 15.20 10.16 28.39
C VAL A 29 13.75 9.70 28.48
N LEU A 30 12.82 10.56 28.08
CA LEU A 30 11.43 10.16 27.90
C LEU A 30 11.34 9.16 26.73
N PRO A 31 10.51 8.12 26.81
CA PRO A 31 10.27 7.27 25.66
C PRO A 31 9.61 8.13 24.57
N VAL A 32 10.29 8.32 23.45
CA VAL A 32 9.62 8.69 22.20
C VAL A 32 8.79 7.48 21.83
N GLU A 33 7.52 7.49 22.24
CA GLU A 33 6.55 6.55 21.69
C GLU A 33 6.48 6.82 20.19
N ALA A 34 7.07 5.91 19.41
CA ALA A 34 6.93 5.89 17.97
C ALA A 34 5.43 5.70 17.67
N ARG A 35 4.73 6.81 17.47
CA ARG A 35 3.39 6.79 16.89
C ARG A 35 3.57 6.27 15.48
N ALA A 36 3.09 5.05 15.23
CA ALA A 36 2.91 4.55 13.88
C ALA A 36 1.88 5.45 13.18
N GLU A 37 2.35 6.48 12.48
CA GLU A 37 1.51 7.19 11.53
C GLU A 37 1.05 6.18 10.47
N LYS A 38 -0.27 6.12 10.26
CA LYS A 38 -0.91 5.28 9.24
C LYS A 38 -0.16 5.53 7.93
N ALA A 39 0.55 4.53 7.41
CA ALA A 39 1.30 4.66 6.18
C ALA A 39 0.35 5.09 5.06
N VAL A 40 0.41 6.38 4.70
CA VAL A 40 -0.26 6.88 3.50
C VAL A 40 0.50 6.25 2.35
N ALA A 41 -0.12 5.26 1.70
CA ALA A 41 0.43 4.67 0.50
C ALA A 41 0.82 5.82 -0.44
N MET A 42 2.11 5.93 -0.77
CA MET A 42 2.52 6.90 -1.77
C MET A 42 1.69 6.62 -3.03
N PRO A 43 0.94 7.60 -3.55
CA PRO A 43 0.22 7.39 -4.79
C PRO A 43 1.25 6.95 -5.83
N GLY A 44 0.94 5.87 -6.55
CA GLY A 44 1.78 5.41 -7.64
C GLY A 44 2.05 6.54 -8.65
N PRO A 45 3.01 6.37 -9.57
CA PRO A 45 3.29 7.40 -10.56
C PRO A 45 2.00 7.78 -11.30
N PRO A 46 1.79 9.07 -11.61
CA PRO A 46 0.60 9.50 -12.33
C PRO A 46 0.58 8.85 -13.71
N CYS A 47 -0.63 8.56 -14.19
CA CYS A 47 -0.80 8.14 -15.57
C CYS A 47 -0.49 9.30 -16.51
N ASP A 48 0.57 9.14 -17.30
CA ASP A 48 1.00 10.08 -18.32
C ASP A 48 0.65 9.48 -19.68
N PRO A 49 -0.32 10.05 -20.44
CA PRO A 49 -0.72 9.53 -21.73
C PRO A 49 0.40 9.58 -22.77
N ASP A 50 1.35 10.51 -22.62
CA ASP A 50 2.44 10.73 -23.58
C ASP A 50 3.63 9.78 -23.33
N ASN A 51 3.67 9.13 -22.16
CA ASN A 51 4.74 8.21 -21.81
C ASN A 51 4.46 6.78 -22.31
N ALA A 52 4.87 6.47 -23.53
CA ALA A 52 4.67 5.13 -24.11
C ALA A 52 5.36 3.97 -23.34
N ALA A 53 6.29 4.26 -22.42
CA ALA A 53 6.94 3.25 -21.59
C ALA A 53 6.09 2.80 -20.39
N GLN A 54 5.08 3.59 -19.99
CA GLN A 54 4.16 3.18 -18.93
C GLN A 54 3.25 2.04 -19.39
N VAL A 55 3.01 1.09 -18.49
CA VAL A 55 1.97 0.07 -18.62
C VAL A 55 0.73 0.63 -17.93
N ARG A 56 -0.14 1.32 -18.66
CA ARG A 56 -1.31 2.01 -18.11
C ARG A 56 -2.55 1.13 -18.22
N LEU A 57 -3.15 0.80 -17.09
CA LEU A 57 -4.47 0.18 -17.01
C LEU A 57 -5.50 1.27 -16.72
N ARG A 58 -6.32 1.61 -17.71
CA ARG A 58 -7.41 2.60 -17.61
C ARG A 58 -8.72 1.88 -17.39
N LEU A 59 -9.36 2.13 -16.25
CA LEU A 59 -10.57 1.44 -15.84
C LEU A 59 -11.77 2.36 -15.90
N SER A 60 -12.81 1.91 -16.61
CA SER A 60 -14.15 2.50 -16.57
C SER A 60 -15.06 1.58 -15.76
N VAL A 61 -15.43 2.03 -14.56
CA VAL A 61 -16.35 1.29 -13.69
C VAL A 61 -17.77 1.75 -13.96
N THR A 62 -18.64 0.81 -14.32
CA THR A 62 -20.06 1.06 -14.65
C THR A 62 -20.99 0.24 -13.77
N GLY A 63 -22.30 0.50 -13.84
CA GLY A 63 -23.31 -0.31 -13.15
C GLY A 63 -23.50 0.02 -11.66
N MET A 64 -22.79 1.01 -11.13
CA MET A 64 -23.06 1.51 -9.76
C MET A 64 -24.46 2.13 -9.71
N HIS A 65 -25.28 1.67 -8.78
CA HIS A 65 -26.68 2.11 -8.64
C HIS A 65 -26.84 3.38 -7.77
N SER A 66 -25.78 3.76 -7.06
CA SER A 66 -25.74 4.90 -6.15
C SER A 66 -24.40 5.63 -6.34
N GLY A 67 -24.41 6.97 -6.21
CA GLY A 67 -23.21 7.80 -6.23
C GLY A 67 -22.67 8.13 -4.85
N LYS A 68 -23.09 7.39 -3.82
CA LYS A 68 -22.66 7.57 -2.43
C LYS A 68 -21.39 6.78 -2.17
N GLY A 69 -20.58 7.25 -1.21
CA GLY A 69 -19.42 6.50 -0.76
C GLY A 69 -18.33 6.36 -1.83
N ASN A 70 -17.60 5.25 -1.77
CA ASN A 70 -16.38 5.05 -2.51
C ASN A 70 -16.38 3.72 -3.28
N VAL A 71 -15.76 3.71 -4.46
CA VAL A 71 -15.36 2.47 -5.11
C VAL A 71 -13.92 2.14 -4.74
N THR A 72 -13.72 0.95 -4.20
CA THR A 72 -12.39 0.40 -4.04
C THR A 72 -12.04 -0.43 -5.27
N ILE A 73 -10.89 -0.15 -5.85
CA ILE A 73 -10.32 -0.88 -6.98
C ILE A 73 -9.01 -1.52 -6.52
N THR A 74 -8.91 -2.85 -6.61
CA THR A 74 -7.69 -3.59 -6.27
C THR A 74 -7.19 -4.40 -7.45
N ILE A 75 -5.90 -4.29 -7.73
CA ILE A 75 -5.21 -5.02 -8.80
C ILE A 75 -4.43 -6.19 -8.18
N TYR A 76 -4.61 -7.39 -8.72
CA TYR A 76 -3.93 -8.61 -8.31
C TYR A 76 -3.03 -9.13 -9.44
N PRO A 77 -1.90 -9.76 -9.10
CA PRO A 77 -1.05 -10.44 -10.07
C PRO A 77 -1.72 -11.71 -10.62
N ASP A 78 -1.14 -12.33 -11.65
CA ASP A 78 -1.54 -13.66 -12.16
C ASP A 78 -1.05 -14.78 -11.21
N ASP A 79 -1.50 -14.74 -9.97
CA ASP A 79 -1.18 -15.68 -8.89
C ASP A 79 -2.47 -16.21 -8.26
N ALA A 80 -2.83 -17.46 -8.57
CA ALA A 80 -4.09 -18.05 -8.16
C ALA A 80 -4.14 -18.38 -6.67
N ASP A 81 -3.00 -18.68 -6.05
CA ASP A 81 -2.93 -19.10 -4.64
C ASP A 81 -3.18 -17.91 -3.69
N HIS A 82 -2.92 -16.69 -4.17
CA HIS A 82 -3.07 -15.45 -3.41
C HIS A 82 -4.13 -14.50 -3.98
N PHE A 83 -4.97 -14.98 -4.91
CA PHE A 83 -6.02 -14.15 -5.49
C PHE A 83 -7.04 -13.75 -4.41
N LEU A 84 -7.34 -12.44 -4.32
CA LEU A 84 -8.19 -11.82 -3.29
C LEU A 84 -7.60 -11.77 -1.88
N ASP A 85 -6.31 -12.10 -1.71
CA ASP A 85 -5.57 -11.78 -0.50
C ASP A 85 -4.98 -10.36 -0.60
N GLY A 86 -5.49 -9.47 0.25
CA GLY A 86 -5.05 -8.07 0.30
C GLY A 86 -3.56 -7.87 0.57
N ALA A 87 -2.84 -8.87 1.08
CA ALA A 87 -1.37 -8.82 1.25
C ALA A 87 -0.61 -8.94 -0.07
N TYR A 88 -1.21 -9.52 -1.12
CA TYR A 88 -0.55 -9.82 -2.40
C TYR A 88 -1.03 -8.92 -3.55
N LYS A 89 -1.77 -7.86 -3.25
CA LYS A 89 -2.19 -6.86 -4.24
C LYS A 89 -0.99 -6.13 -4.86
N VAL A 90 -1.08 -5.87 -6.15
CA VAL A 90 -0.13 -5.03 -6.90
C VAL A 90 -0.39 -3.55 -6.61
N ALA A 91 -1.65 -3.14 -6.63
CA ALA A 91 -2.06 -1.75 -6.42
C ALA A 91 -3.49 -1.68 -5.89
N ARG A 92 -3.82 -0.56 -5.25
CA ARG A 92 -5.18 -0.24 -4.80
C ARG A 92 -5.44 1.25 -4.87
N GLN A 93 -6.62 1.62 -5.31
CA GLN A 93 -7.15 2.97 -5.20
C GLN A 93 -8.55 2.91 -4.57
N ILE A 94 -8.88 3.95 -3.82
CA ILE A 94 -10.22 4.20 -3.29
C ILE A 94 -10.63 5.55 -3.85
N LEU A 95 -11.74 5.58 -4.58
CA LEU A 95 -12.19 6.76 -5.32
C LEU A 95 -13.64 7.07 -4.95
N PRO A 96 -14.01 8.36 -4.80
CA PRO A 96 -15.41 8.73 -4.67
C PRO A 96 -16.18 8.29 -5.91
N VAL A 97 -17.39 7.77 -5.72
CA VAL A 97 -18.20 7.31 -6.85
C VAL A 97 -18.70 8.48 -7.69
N VAL A 98 -18.44 8.40 -8.99
CA VAL A 98 -18.97 9.29 -10.02
C VAL A 98 -19.85 8.46 -10.96
N LEU A 99 -21.09 8.91 -11.16
CA LEU A 99 -22.05 8.27 -12.07
C LEU A 99 -22.09 9.00 -13.42
N PRO A 100 -22.42 8.29 -14.52
CA PRO A 100 -22.69 6.86 -14.59
C PRO A 100 -21.42 5.99 -14.67
N VAL A 101 -20.25 6.63 -14.80
CA VAL A 101 -18.95 5.96 -14.94
C VAL A 101 -17.94 6.59 -13.98
N THR A 102 -17.30 5.75 -13.16
CA THR A 102 -16.14 6.16 -12.37
C THR A 102 -14.87 5.69 -13.08
N GLU A 103 -13.99 6.63 -13.38
CA GLU A 103 -12.75 6.39 -14.10
C GLU A 103 -11.57 6.25 -13.13
N ALA A 104 -10.68 5.32 -13.40
CA ALA A 104 -9.44 5.14 -12.66
C ALA A 104 -8.27 4.83 -13.60
N CYS A 105 -7.05 5.12 -13.15
CA CYS A 105 -5.87 4.77 -13.90
C CYS A 105 -4.75 4.28 -12.99
N PHE A 106 -4.14 3.17 -13.40
CA PHE A 106 -3.03 2.52 -12.72
C PHE A 106 -1.83 2.42 -13.67
N VAL A 107 -0.64 2.74 -13.17
CA VAL A 107 0.62 2.38 -13.82
C VAL A 107 1.10 1.07 -13.20
N LEU A 108 1.12 0.00 -13.98
CA LEU A 108 1.54 -1.33 -13.54
C LEU A 108 3.06 -1.51 -13.71
N PRO A 109 3.69 -2.38 -12.91
CA PRO A 109 5.15 -2.55 -12.93
C PRO A 109 5.67 -3.14 -14.25
N GLN A 110 4.87 -3.96 -14.93
CA GLN A 110 5.24 -4.61 -16.19
C GLN A 110 4.02 -5.08 -16.99
N ALA A 111 4.21 -5.28 -18.29
CA ALA A 111 3.24 -6.00 -19.11
C ALA A 111 3.11 -7.45 -18.60
N GLY A 112 1.91 -8.04 -18.72
CA GLY A 112 1.63 -9.36 -18.18
C GLY A 112 0.15 -9.65 -18.09
N ARG A 113 -0.24 -10.46 -17.10
CA ARG A 113 -1.64 -10.71 -16.77
C ARG A 113 -1.94 -10.22 -15.37
N TYR A 114 -3.13 -9.67 -15.21
CA TYR A 114 -3.60 -9.11 -13.95
C TYR A 114 -5.08 -9.39 -13.79
N ALA A 115 -5.57 -9.34 -12.55
CA ALA A 115 -7.00 -9.31 -12.26
C ALA A 115 -7.36 -8.03 -11.52
N VAL A 116 -8.56 -7.52 -11.78
CA VAL A 116 -9.14 -6.37 -11.10
C VAL A 116 -10.31 -6.87 -10.27
N ALA A 117 -10.36 -6.51 -9.00
CA ALA A 117 -11.52 -6.69 -8.14
C ALA A 117 -12.00 -5.32 -7.66
N LEU A 118 -13.31 -5.13 -7.72
CA LEU A 118 -14.01 -3.93 -7.30
C LEU A 118 -14.96 -4.24 -6.16
N PHE A 119 -15.11 -3.32 -5.22
CA PHE A 119 -16.29 -3.25 -4.38
C PHE A 119 -16.72 -1.80 -4.16
N HIS A 120 -18.03 -1.60 -4.02
CA HIS A 120 -18.66 -0.33 -3.71
C HIS A 120 -18.92 -0.28 -2.21
N ASP A 121 -18.27 0.65 -1.51
CA ASP A 121 -18.49 0.93 -0.10
C ASP A 121 -19.44 2.12 0.01
N GLU A 122 -20.74 1.85 0.14
CA GLU A 122 -21.78 2.87 0.12
C GLU A 122 -21.92 3.61 1.44
N ASN A 123 -21.55 2.95 2.53
CA ASN A 123 -21.67 3.48 3.90
C ASN A 123 -20.37 4.08 4.44
N ASP A 124 -19.29 4.03 3.63
CA ASP A 124 -17.97 4.61 3.90
C ASP A 124 -17.32 4.05 5.17
N ASN A 125 -17.51 2.75 5.42
CA ASN A 125 -16.94 2.09 6.59
C ASN A 125 -15.55 1.50 6.32
N GLY A 126 -15.10 1.47 5.06
CA GLY A 126 -13.81 0.94 4.61
C GLY A 126 -13.75 -0.59 4.51
N HIS A 127 -14.88 -1.27 4.71
CA HIS A 127 -15.01 -2.71 4.72
C HIS A 127 -15.89 -3.18 3.56
N PHE A 128 -15.70 -4.44 3.17
CA PHE A 128 -16.61 -5.09 2.25
C PHE A 128 -17.70 -5.77 3.08
N ASP A 129 -18.88 -5.17 3.11
CA ASP A 129 -19.93 -5.66 3.97
C ASP A 129 -20.56 -6.94 3.42
N THR A 130 -20.79 -7.89 4.32
CA THR A 130 -21.48 -9.14 4.02
C THR A 130 -22.64 -9.33 4.98
N THR A 131 -23.71 -9.96 4.49
CA THR A 131 -24.86 -10.37 5.31
C THR A 131 -24.46 -11.47 6.29
N MET A 132 -25.35 -11.82 7.25
CA MET A 132 -25.11 -12.94 8.18
C MET A 132 -24.87 -14.30 7.49
N LEU A 133 -25.23 -14.43 6.20
CA LEU A 133 -25.00 -15.62 5.38
C LEU A 133 -23.72 -15.52 4.53
N GLY A 134 -22.89 -14.48 4.71
CA GLY A 134 -21.66 -14.25 3.95
C GLY A 134 -21.87 -13.74 2.52
N ILE A 135 -23.09 -13.36 2.15
CA ILE A 135 -23.41 -12.80 0.83
C ILE A 135 -23.02 -11.31 0.84
N PRO A 136 -22.34 -10.79 -0.20
CA PRO A 136 -22.08 -9.36 -0.36
C PRO A 136 -23.34 -8.51 -0.15
N ALA A 137 -23.28 -7.59 0.81
CA ALA A 137 -24.35 -6.63 1.05
C ALA A 137 -24.24 -5.41 0.12
N GLU A 138 -23.08 -5.24 -0.51
CA GLU A 138 -22.77 -4.13 -1.39
C GLU A 138 -22.34 -4.59 -2.79
N GLY A 139 -22.21 -3.63 -3.71
CA GLY A 139 -21.83 -3.90 -5.07
C GLY A 139 -20.41 -4.43 -5.17
N TYR A 140 -20.18 -5.40 -6.06
CA TYR A 140 -18.85 -5.90 -6.37
C TYR A 140 -18.72 -6.29 -7.84
N GLY A 141 -17.48 -6.36 -8.33
CA GLY A 141 -17.20 -6.65 -9.72
C GLY A 141 -15.78 -7.14 -9.95
N PHE A 142 -15.55 -7.76 -11.10
CA PHE A 142 -14.23 -8.27 -11.49
C PHE A 142 -13.93 -7.97 -12.96
N SER A 143 -12.66 -7.80 -13.31
CA SER A 143 -12.24 -7.76 -14.71
C SER A 143 -12.72 -9.00 -15.47
N ASN A 144 -12.90 -8.84 -16.79
CA ASN A 144 -13.53 -9.83 -17.67
C ASN A 144 -15.03 -10.10 -17.38
N ASN A 145 -15.64 -9.41 -16.41
CA ASN A 145 -17.08 -9.43 -16.12
C ASN A 145 -17.71 -10.84 -16.12
N PRO A 146 -17.13 -11.82 -15.40
CA PRO A 146 -17.63 -13.18 -15.42
C PRO A 146 -19.07 -13.27 -14.91
N THR A 147 -19.77 -14.34 -15.30
CA THR A 147 -20.97 -14.78 -14.58
C THR A 147 -20.54 -15.38 -13.25
N LEU A 148 -21.12 -14.89 -12.16
CA LEU A 148 -20.86 -15.35 -10.80
C LEU A 148 -22.03 -16.23 -10.35
N TYR A 149 -21.72 -17.36 -9.70
CA TYR A 149 -22.72 -18.32 -9.23
C TYR A 149 -22.70 -18.42 -7.71
N LEU A 150 -21.65 -19.01 -7.15
CA LEU A 150 -21.42 -19.15 -5.72
C LEU A 150 -19.96 -18.82 -5.42
N GLY A 151 -19.74 -17.90 -4.48
CA GLY A 151 -18.41 -17.48 -4.07
C GLY A 151 -17.65 -16.64 -5.11
N PRO A 152 -16.39 -16.29 -4.81
CA PRO A 152 -15.52 -15.57 -5.73
C PRO A 152 -15.19 -16.42 -6.97
N PRO A 153 -14.95 -15.79 -8.13
CA PRO A 153 -14.54 -16.52 -9.33
C PRO A 153 -13.08 -17.01 -9.23
N ASP A 154 -12.75 -18.07 -9.95
CA ASP A 154 -11.34 -18.44 -10.18
C ASP A 154 -10.59 -17.30 -10.88
N LEU A 155 -9.32 -17.09 -10.52
CA LEU A 155 -8.45 -16.10 -11.18
C LEU A 155 -8.45 -16.23 -12.71
N GLY A 156 -8.45 -17.47 -13.22
CA GLY A 156 -8.46 -17.74 -14.66
C GLY A 156 -9.67 -17.17 -15.40
N LYS A 157 -10.79 -16.92 -14.71
CA LYS A 157 -12.01 -16.32 -15.28
C LYS A 157 -11.96 -14.80 -15.32
N VAL A 158 -11.10 -14.18 -14.54
CA VAL A 158 -11.05 -12.72 -14.36
C VAL A 158 -9.75 -12.10 -14.80
N ARG A 159 -8.68 -12.88 -14.98
CA ARG A 159 -7.40 -12.36 -15.46
C ARG A 159 -7.52 -11.83 -16.88
N ILE A 160 -6.89 -10.68 -17.11
CA ILE A 160 -6.85 -9.96 -18.37
C ILE A 160 -5.39 -9.75 -18.80
N PRO A 161 -5.09 -9.78 -20.11
CA PRO A 161 -3.78 -9.37 -20.60
C PRO A 161 -3.63 -7.85 -20.50
N VAL A 162 -2.44 -7.39 -20.13
CA VAL A 162 -2.03 -5.99 -20.11
C VAL A 162 -0.69 -5.84 -20.81
N GLN A 163 -0.61 -4.92 -21.76
CA GLN A 163 0.57 -4.65 -22.59
C GLN A 163 1.22 -3.31 -22.20
N ALA A 164 2.42 -3.04 -22.72
CA ALA A 164 2.98 -1.69 -22.65
C ALA A 164 2.05 -0.67 -23.32
N GLY A 165 1.99 0.56 -22.81
CA GLY A 165 1.07 1.59 -23.26
C GLY A 165 -0.30 1.51 -22.58
N ASP A 166 -1.34 1.98 -23.29
CA ASP A 166 -2.70 2.08 -22.78
C ASP A 166 -3.49 0.77 -22.91
N ASN A 167 -4.14 0.39 -21.82
CA ASN A 167 -5.00 -0.79 -21.72
C ASN A 167 -6.35 -0.35 -21.14
N PRO A 168 -7.33 0.03 -21.99
CA PRO A 168 -8.67 0.36 -21.53
C PRO A 168 -9.44 -0.90 -21.16
N VAL A 169 -10.06 -0.90 -19.98
CA VAL A 169 -10.83 -2.03 -19.44
C VAL A 169 -12.11 -1.50 -18.79
N SER A 170 -13.24 -2.04 -19.21
CA SER A 170 -14.53 -1.75 -18.56
C SER A 170 -14.91 -2.87 -17.61
N VAL A 171 -15.24 -2.50 -16.37
CA VAL A 171 -15.66 -3.44 -15.33
C VAL A 171 -17.05 -3.06 -14.85
N LEU A 172 -17.95 -4.04 -14.87
CA LEU A 172 -19.33 -3.89 -14.44
C LEU A 172 -19.45 -4.21 -12.95
N MET A 173 -19.88 -3.23 -12.18
CA MET A 173 -20.35 -3.41 -10.81
C MET A 173 -21.68 -4.16 -10.83
N LYS A 174 -21.81 -5.21 -10.03
CA LYS A 174 -23.03 -6.01 -9.88
C LYS A 174 -23.52 -5.98 -8.44
N TYR A 175 -24.83 -6.03 -8.28
CA TYR A 175 -25.56 -6.11 -7.02
C TYR A 175 -26.50 -7.31 -7.12
N TYR A 176 -26.71 -8.02 -6.00
CA TYR A 176 -27.47 -9.27 -5.94
C TYR A 176 -28.50 -9.24 -4.82
#